data_AF-A0A9P7V972-F1
#
_entry.id   AF-A0A9P7V972-F1
#
_cell.length_a   1.000
_cell.length_b   1.000
_cell.length_c   1.000
_cell.angle_alpha   90.00
_cell.angle_beta   90.00
_cell.angle_gamma   90.00
#
_symmetry.space_group_name_H-M   'P 1'
#
loop_
_entity.id
_entity.type
_entity.pdbx_description
1 polymer ?
#
loop_
_entity_poly.entity_id
_entity_poly.type
_entity_poly.pdbx_seq_one_letter_code
_entity_poly.pdbx_strand_id
1 'polypeptide(L)'
;MTNDVIIKQKEDVSESSQVTKNVDDVSTLAVAGKEEAEVESQDIVVKSVEESAVEEEIEETEKVVNTSFEPHDNVVVDLISNGNGHEFDKDERIRQLEIQISMLKTDGSQSINSDSTEVEALRKQLTLIVDERDNIKANYDTLLSKLSGMKQIFSKMKEAQAELEEQKAIALKLTEENEDIKGQAEKLTFEKESLAEQNHSFKEELQDLNGECDRLSKTLTELRRELLSKDESYLEDKYELENANAKLQKKVHDLKQEVNDLSVLRDELTLEGKDYQGKIDTLTERITGKDEEIANLEDQIIELKKAISEKENEYEEQSQKYSTQISSLESKVADLEEEKSILTSSVSQLTDQVTSLSGDLNQVEELKSEVHSKLLQIGKLRHEAVILNEHLTKSLTMINQQTNNSNNTVDRELISNVIISFLQIPRGDTKKFEALQLISALLQWDDQQKVAAGLSLGGQRANGGTKGQLAHRQSFISLWTDYLEKESHT
;
A
#
# COMPACT_ATOMS: atom_id res chain seq x y z
N MET A 1 40.27 7.97 -6.11
CA MET A 1 41.45 8.58 -5.47
C MET A 1 41.84 7.65 -4.33
N THR A 2 42.79 6.71 -4.47
CA THR A 2 44.24 6.78 -4.75
C THR A 2 45.08 7.12 -3.51
N ASN A 3 46.22 6.44 -3.36
CA ASN A 3 47.18 6.45 -2.24
C ASN A 3 46.70 5.58 -1.05
N ASP A 4 47.13 4.32 -0.86
CA ASP A 4 48.22 3.52 -1.48
C ASP A 4 49.66 3.95 -1.09
N VAL A 5 50.62 3.01 -1.17
CA VAL A 5 51.95 2.89 -0.49
C VAL A 5 51.85 2.02 0.79
N ILE A 6 52.16 0.71 0.82
CA ILE A 6 53.44 -0.02 0.60
C ILE A 6 54.39 0.23 1.80
N ILE A 7 54.87 -0.77 2.57
CA ILE A 7 55.79 -1.88 2.22
C ILE A 7 55.37 -3.23 2.83
N LYS A 8 55.69 -4.34 2.12
CA LYS A 8 55.72 -5.73 2.61
C LYS A 8 56.86 -6.49 1.88
N GLN A 9 57.14 -7.75 2.26
CA GLN A 9 58.31 -8.60 1.84
C GLN A 9 59.60 -8.24 2.61
N LYS A 10 60.52 -9.16 2.94
CA LYS A 10 60.66 -10.65 2.78
C LYS A 10 61.57 -11.11 3.95
N GLU A 11 61.48 -12.25 4.61
CA GLU A 11 61.27 -13.65 4.19
C GLU A 11 62.36 -14.18 3.24
N ASP A 12 63.34 -14.89 3.82
CA ASP A 12 64.20 -15.86 3.12
C ASP A 12 64.69 -16.94 4.11
N VAL A 13 64.99 -18.16 3.62
CA VAL A 13 65.20 -19.37 4.45
C VAL A 13 66.44 -20.15 4.00
N SER A 14 67.28 -20.59 4.95
CA SER A 14 68.27 -21.66 4.70
C SER A 14 68.78 -22.33 5.99
N GLU A 15 68.63 -23.66 6.07
CA GLU A 15 69.28 -24.52 7.07
C GLU A 15 70.73 -24.86 6.66
N SER A 16 71.63 -25.16 7.62
CA SER A 16 72.72 -26.14 7.45
C SER A 16 73.54 -26.39 8.72
N SER A 17 74.13 -27.60 8.80
CA SER A 17 75.21 -28.04 9.71
C SER A 17 74.91 -27.92 11.22
N GLN A 18 74.53 -28.98 11.94
CA GLN A 18 75.33 -30.19 12.26
C GLN A 18 76.81 -29.92 12.57
N VAL A 19 77.28 -30.32 13.76
CA VAL A 19 78.51 -31.12 13.98
C VAL A 19 78.63 -31.55 15.46
N THR A 20 78.41 -32.85 15.71
CA THR A 20 79.06 -33.73 16.73
C THR A 20 79.11 -33.38 18.24
N LYS A 21 79.23 -34.31 19.20
CA LYS A 21 78.97 -35.77 19.32
C LYS A 21 79.21 -36.17 20.80
N ASN A 22 78.52 -37.22 21.26
CA ASN A 22 78.87 -38.05 22.44
C ASN A 22 78.83 -37.31 23.80
N VAL A 23 78.71 -37.97 24.96
CA VAL A 23 78.70 -39.42 25.26
C VAL A 23 77.40 -39.82 25.96
N ASP A 24 76.74 -40.84 25.45
CA ASP A 24 75.93 -41.77 26.25
C ASP A 24 76.71 -43.08 26.39
N ASP A 25 76.85 -43.58 27.60
CA ASP A 25 77.01 -45.02 27.93
C ASP A 25 76.29 -45.21 29.29
N VAL A 26 75.21 -45.99 29.43
CA VAL A 26 75.08 -47.45 29.28
C VAL A 26 75.82 -48.20 30.40
N SER A 27 75.21 -49.09 31.20
CA SER A 27 73.80 -49.51 31.38
C SER A 27 73.68 -50.42 32.63
N THR A 28 72.47 -50.99 32.86
CA THR A 28 72.15 -52.36 33.37
C THR A 28 71.61 -52.58 34.80
N LEU A 29 70.41 -53.21 34.82
CA LEU A 29 69.81 -54.18 35.78
C LEU A 29 69.67 -53.80 37.28
N ALA A 30 68.53 -53.93 37.99
CA ALA A 30 67.56 -55.05 38.16
C ALA A 30 68.05 -56.15 39.14
N VAL A 31 67.26 -56.76 40.05
CA VAL A 31 65.81 -56.65 40.40
C VAL A 31 65.53 -57.29 41.80
N ALA A 32 64.45 -56.87 42.51
CA ALA A 32 63.81 -57.48 43.71
C ALA A 32 64.68 -57.73 44.98
N GLY A 33 64.22 -57.57 46.23
CA GLY A 33 62.89 -57.45 46.83
C GLY A 33 62.83 -58.25 48.16
N LYS A 34 62.12 -57.74 49.20
CA LYS A 34 61.58 -58.41 50.42
C LYS A 34 60.77 -57.37 51.24
N GLU A 35 59.58 -57.69 51.76
CA GLU A 35 59.26 -58.08 53.17
C GLU A 35 59.65 -57.01 54.23
N GLU A 36 58.83 -56.63 55.23
CA GLU A 36 57.48 -57.11 55.63
C GLU A 36 56.65 -56.01 56.38
N ALA A 37 55.89 -56.36 57.44
CA ALA A 37 54.90 -55.57 58.18
C ALA A 37 55.49 -54.43 59.09
N GLU A 38 54.78 -53.69 59.98
CA GLU A 38 53.55 -53.95 60.77
C GLU A 38 52.94 -52.65 61.42
N VAL A 39 51.71 -52.76 61.98
CA VAL A 39 51.05 -52.05 63.13
C VAL A 39 51.64 -50.69 63.62
N GLU A 40 50.89 -49.56 63.74
CA GLU A 40 49.63 -49.23 64.48
C GLU A 40 49.81 -48.98 66.01
N SER A 41 49.02 -48.05 66.59
CA SER A 41 49.00 -47.61 68.02
C SER A 41 50.06 -46.56 68.43
N GLN A 42 49.89 -45.76 69.50
CA GLN A 42 48.79 -44.92 70.04
C GLN A 42 49.34 -44.10 71.23
N ASP A 43 48.74 -42.95 71.59
CA ASP A 43 49.23 -42.05 72.65
C ASP A 43 49.24 -42.61 74.08
N ILE A 44 50.31 -42.37 74.85
CA ILE A 44 50.25 -42.18 76.33
C ILE A 44 51.21 -41.06 76.80
N VAL A 45 50.62 -39.87 77.05
CA VAL A 45 50.77 -39.00 78.25
C VAL A 45 52.09 -39.02 79.05
N VAL A 46 52.75 -37.84 79.19
CA VAL A 46 53.03 -37.15 80.48
C VAL A 46 53.03 -35.61 80.26
N LYS A 47 52.64 -34.82 81.28
CA LYS A 47 52.68 -33.35 81.28
C LYS A 47 54.01 -32.80 81.84
N SER A 48 54.47 -31.68 81.30
CA SER A 48 55.18 -30.65 82.08
C SER A 48 54.19 -29.57 82.57
N VAL A 49 54.58 -28.78 83.58
CA VAL A 49 53.78 -27.69 84.14
C VAL A 49 54.64 -26.43 84.18
N GLU A 50 54.12 -25.32 83.69
CA GLU A 50 54.79 -24.03 83.67
C GLU A 50 54.43 -23.15 84.88
N GLU A 51 55.46 -22.43 85.33
CA GLU A 51 55.47 -21.07 85.87
C GLU A 51 54.76 -20.75 87.21
N SER A 52 55.41 -19.86 87.97
CA SER A 52 54.96 -19.32 89.26
C SER A 52 55.33 -17.84 89.37
N ALA A 53 54.48 -17.03 89.99
CA ALA A 53 54.70 -15.60 90.19
C ALA A 53 54.24 -15.15 91.60
N VAL A 54 54.40 -13.85 91.91
CA VAL A 54 54.06 -13.12 93.15
C VAL A 54 55.16 -13.13 94.25
N GLU A 55 55.93 -12.02 94.30
CA GLU A 55 55.97 -10.97 95.38
C GLU A 55 55.85 -11.40 96.88
N GLU A 56 56.43 -10.71 97.90
CA GLU A 56 57.12 -9.40 98.01
C GLU A 56 58.01 -9.31 99.30
N GLU A 57 58.52 -8.10 99.65
CA GLU A 57 59.25 -7.65 100.89
C GLU A 57 60.72 -8.16 101.10
N ILE A 58 61.78 -7.38 101.41
CA ILE A 58 62.09 -6.19 102.28
C ILE A 58 62.43 -6.61 103.73
N GLU A 59 63.54 -6.24 104.42
CA GLU A 59 64.72 -5.33 104.23
C GLU A 59 66.01 -6.07 104.76
N GLU A 60 67.28 -5.62 104.82
CA GLU A 60 67.97 -4.30 104.80
C GLU A 60 69.47 -4.39 104.32
N THR A 61 70.40 -3.61 104.91
CA THR A 61 71.85 -3.38 104.61
C THR A 61 72.76 -4.63 104.51
N GLU A 62 73.88 -4.66 103.77
CA GLU A 62 74.96 -3.71 103.42
C GLU A 62 76.05 -3.45 104.50
N LYS A 63 77.26 -3.99 104.29
CA LYS A 63 78.52 -3.29 104.63
C LYS A 63 79.77 -3.85 103.95
N VAL A 64 80.45 -3.00 103.19
CA VAL A 64 81.78 -3.23 102.63
C VAL A 64 82.84 -2.56 103.49
N VAL A 65 83.96 -3.26 103.77
CA VAL A 65 85.26 -2.63 104.06
C VAL A 65 86.31 -3.34 103.24
N ASN A 66 87.17 -2.57 102.56
CA ASN A 66 88.15 -3.04 101.59
C ASN A 66 89.53 -2.46 101.90
N THR A 67 90.55 -3.31 102.07
CA THR A 67 91.99 -2.98 102.12
C THR A 67 92.81 -4.26 101.90
N SER A 68 93.97 -4.26 101.24
CA SER A 68 94.53 -3.38 100.19
C SER A 68 95.78 -4.08 99.63
N PHE A 69 96.13 -3.76 98.39
CA PHE A 69 97.23 -4.24 97.54
C PHE A 69 98.66 -4.29 98.16
N GLU A 70 99.54 -5.06 97.51
CA GLU A 70 101.03 -5.14 97.67
C GLU A 70 101.74 -3.83 97.17
N PRO A 71 103.10 -3.68 97.11
CA PRO A 71 104.21 -4.61 97.38
C PRO A 71 105.45 -4.01 98.12
N HIS A 72 106.63 -4.64 97.95
CA HIS A 72 107.97 -4.20 98.40
C HIS A 72 108.46 -2.86 97.80
N ASP A 73 109.34 -2.11 98.48
CA ASP A 73 110.79 -2.03 98.15
C ASP A 73 111.65 -1.30 99.25
N ASN A 74 112.96 -1.16 99.00
CA ASN A 74 114.05 -0.68 99.87
C ASN A 74 114.20 0.86 99.96
N VAL A 75 114.80 1.35 101.06
CA VAL A 75 115.54 2.64 101.13
C VAL A 75 116.79 2.51 102.04
N VAL A 76 117.89 3.18 101.66
CA VAL A 76 119.26 3.14 102.26
C VAL A 76 119.83 4.58 102.13
N VAL A 77 120.75 5.16 102.94
CA VAL A 77 121.86 4.57 103.72
C VAL A 77 121.79 4.90 105.25
N ASP A 78 122.58 5.71 105.97
CA ASP A 78 123.71 6.61 105.66
C ASP A 78 124.67 6.81 106.88
N LEU A 79 125.72 7.62 106.67
CA LEU A 79 126.94 7.84 107.47
C LEU A 79 126.71 8.79 108.69
N ILE A 80 127.59 8.93 109.70
CA ILE A 80 129.06 9.18 109.68
C ILE A 80 129.80 8.65 110.94
N SER A 81 130.85 7.85 110.68
CA SER A 81 132.22 7.77 111.28
C SER A 81 132.57 7.93 112.79
N ASN A 82 133.66 7.22 113.15
CA ASN A 82 134.56 7.32 114.34
C ASN A 82 134.03 6.74 115.68
N GLY A 83 134.85 6.04 116.49
CA GLY A 83 136.22 5.56 116.27
C GLY A 83 136.84 4.88 117.52
N ASN A 84 137.89 4.07 117.31
CA ASN A 84 138.67 3.26 118.28
C ASN A 84 137.89 2.12 119.01
N GLY A 85 138.40 0.89 119.17
CA GLY A 85 139.57 0.24 118.58
C GLY A 85 140.50 -0.44 119.60
N HIS A 86 140.65 -1.77 119.51
CA HIS A 86 141.90 -2.49 119.80
C HIS A 86 141.88 -3.90 119.18
N GLU A 87 143.07 -4.42 118.89
CA GLU A 87 143.31 -5.65 118.10
C GLU A 87 144.35 -6.54 118.81
N PHE A 88 144.50 -7.79 118.35
CA PHE A 88 145.40 -8.85 118.86
C PHE A 88 144.99 -9.45 120.23
N ASP A 89 145.35 -10.70 120.57
CA ASP A 89 146.49 -11.48 120.06
C ASP A 89 146.26 -13.01 119.93
N LYS A 90 147.17 -13.70 119.25
CA LYS A 90 147.31 -15.17 119.19
C LYS A 90 148.76 -15.60 119.50
N ASP A 91 148.90 -16.79 120.07
CA ASP A 91 150.12 -17.61 120.08
C ASP A 91 151.32 -17.24 121.00
N GLU A 92 151.13 -16.46 122.07
CA GLU A 92 152.18 -16.21 123.09
C GLU A 92 151.92 -16.88 124.47
N ARG A 93 151.51 -18.17 124.47
CA ARG A 93 151.43 -18.98 125.71
C ARG A 93 151.84 -20.45 125.61
N ILE A 94 152.24 -20.93 124.44
CA ILE A 94 152.65 -22.33 124.22
C ILE A 94 154.20 -22.49 124.16
N ARG A 95 154.98 -21.41 124.34
CA ARG A 95 156.45 -21.43 124.14
C ARG A 95 157.34 -20.77 125.21
N GLN A 96 156.86 -20.54 126.44
CA GLN A 96 157.66 -19.87 127.48
C GLN A 96 157.81 -20.59 128.85
N LEU A 97 157.29 -21.81 129.04
CA LEU A 97 157.52 -22.60 130.27
C LEU A 97 157.82 -24.09 130.05
N GLU A 98 158.35 -24.45 128.89
CA GLU A 98 159.30 -25.56 128.82
C GLU A 98 160.72 -24.99 129.01
N ILE A 99 161.59 -25.72 129.72
CA ILE A 99 162.99 -25.34 130.01
C ILE A 99 163.14 -24.15 131.00
N GLN A 100 162.64 -24.31 132.23
CA GLN A 100 163.43 -24.05 133.46
C GLN A 100 162.72 -24.64 134.70
N ILE A 101 163.51 -25.12 135.67
CA ILE A 101 163.11 -26.01 136.78
C ILE A 101 162.62 -27.37 136.27
N SER A 102 163.45 -28.39 135.98
CA SER A 102 164.89 -28.62 136.12
C SER A 102 165.48 -28.52 137.54
N MET A 103 165.58 -29.66 138.25
CA MET A 103 166.90 -30.17 138.68
C MET A 103 166.90 -31.63 139.19
N LEU A 104 168.02 -32.29 138.92
CA LEU A 104 168.39 -33.68 139.23
C LEU A 104 168.44 -34.02 140.73
N LYS A 105 168.06 -35.26 141.05
CA LYS A 105 168.80 -36.24 141.90
C LYS A 105 168.15 -37.63 141.67
N THR A 106 168.76 -38.66 141.08
CA THR A 106 170.05 -39.37 141.24
C THR A 106 170.12 -40.28 142.47
N ASP A 107 170.44 -41.56 142.21
CA ASP A 107 170.65 -42.69 143.13
C ASP A 107 169.44 -43.14 143.99
N GLY A 108 169.34 -44.40 144.41
CA GLY A 108 170.17 -45.55 144.03
C GLY A 108 169.85 -46.87 144.79
N SER A 109 169.90 -47.96 144.04
CA SER A 109 170.42 -49.29 144.42
C SER A 109 170.04 -50.00 145.75
N GLN A 110 169.23 -51.05 145.58
CA GLN A 110 169.29 -52.38 146.24
C GLN A 110 168.85 -52.61 147.71
N SER A 111 168.26 -53.82 147.88
CA SER A 111 168.25 -54.70 149.06
C SER A 111 167.27 -54.50 150.23
N ILE A 112 166.31 -55.43 150.27
CA ILE A 112 165.86 -56.24 151.43
C ILE A 112 164.96 -55.57 152.50
N ASN A 113 163.73 -56.09 152.58
CA ASN A 113 162.76 -56.21 153.70
C ASN A 113 162.49 -54.99 154.62
N SER A 114 161.25 -54.65 154.98
CA SER A 114 160.07 -55.53 155.22
C SER A 114 158.73 -54.90 154.77
N ASP A 115 157.61 -55.40 155.31
CA ASP A 115 156.26 -54.79 155.30
C ASP A 115 155.46 -54.85 153.98
N SER A 116 155.45 -56.06 153.40
CA SER A 116 154.83 -56.40 152.11
C SER A 116 153.29 -56.59 152.11
N THR A 117 152.54 -56.12 153.11
CA THR A 117 151.14 -56.57 153.35
C THR A 117 150.04 -55.53 153.07
N GLU A 118 150.22 -54.24 153.39
CA GLU A 118 149.16 -53.25 153.16
C GLU A 118 149.02 -52.82 151.69
N VAL A 119 150.12 -52.83 150.94
CA VAL A 119 150.15 -52.39 149.53
C VAL A 119 149.34 -53.32 148.61
N GLU A 120 149.24 -54.61 148.91
CA GLU A 120 148.41 -55.55 148.14
C GLU A 120 146.91 -55.36 148.38
N ALA A 121 146.51 -55.00 149.61
CA ALA A 121 145.10 -54.76 149.94
C ALA A 121 144.54 -53.55 149.20
N LEU A 122 145.29 -52.43 149.19
CA LEU A 122 144.94 -51.23 148.44
C LEU A 122 144.94 -51.46 146.93
N ARG A 123 145.87 -52.28 146.40
CA ARG A 123 145.85 -52.69 144.99
C ARG A 123 144.61 -53.50 144.62
N LYS A 124 144.13 -54.40 145.48
CA LYS A 124 142.88 -55.15 145.27
C LYS A 124 141.63 -54.27 145.28
N GLN A 125 141.57 -53.26 146.16
CA GLN A 125 140.49 -52.27 146.10
C GLN A 125 140.57 -51.43 144.82
N LEU A 126 141.77 -51.03 144.39
CA LEU A 126 141.95 -50.30 143.13
C LEU A 126 141.47 -51.12 141.92
N THR A 127 141.79 -52.42 141.85
CA THR A 127 141.31 -53.28 140.74
C THR A 127 139.80 -53.46 140.78
N LEU A 128 139.18 -53.69 141.95
CA LEU A 128 137.72 -53.82 142.05
C LEU A 128 137.00 -52.54 141.61
N ILE A 129 137.49 -51.36 142.00
CA ILE A 129 136.91 -50.07 141.58
C ILE A 129 137.13 -49.84 140.06
N VAL A 130 138.22 -50.34 139.48
CA VAL A 130 138.44 -50.32 138.02
C VAL A 130 137.45 -51.25 137.31
N ASP A 131 137.26 -52.49 137.78
CA ASP A 131 136.33 -53.47 137.21
C ASP A 131 134.87 -53.00 137.33
N GLU A 132 134.48 -52.44 138.47
CA GLU A 132 133.16 -51.82 138.66
C GLU A 132 132.96 -50.62 137.74
N ARG A 133 133.98 -49.74 137.60
CA ARG A 133 133.95 -48.61 136.66
C ARG A 133 133.83 -49.07 135.21
N ASP A 134 134.54 -50.12 134.80
CA ASP A 134 134.47 -50.62 133.43
C ASP A 134 133.20 -51.44 133.15
N ASN A 135 132.61 -52.08 134.16
CA ASN A 135 131.26 -52.66 134.07
C ASN A 135 130.18 -51.57 133.98
N ILE A 136 130.24 -50.51 134.80
CA ILE A 136 129.36 -49.34 134.69
C ILE A 136 129.52 -48.67 133.32
N LYS A 137 130.75 -48.55 132.82
CA LYS A 137 131.04 -48.01 131.49
C LYS A 137 130.49 -48.91 130.38
N ALA A 138 130.66 -50.23 130.45
CA ALA A 138 130.07 -51.15 129.48
C ALA A 138 128.53 -51.10 129.47
N ASN A 139 127.90 -50.93 130.63
CA ASN A 139 126.45 -50.72 130.74
C ASN A 139 126.03 -49.34 130.19
N TYR A 140 126.82 -48.29 130.43
CA TYR A 140 126.61 -46.96 129.84
C TYR A 140 126.75 -46.99 128.32
N ASP A 141 127.82 -47.59 127.79
CA ASP A 141 128.07 -47.74 126.34
C ASP A 141 127.01 -48.64 125.68
N THR A 142 126.50 -49.66 126.37
CA THR A 142 125.36 -50.48 125.91
C THR A 142 124.06 -49.66 125.91
N LEU A 143 123.80 -48.86 126.95
CA LEU A 143 122.64 -47.97 126.99
C LEU A 143 122.74 -46.87 125.94
N LEU A 144 123.94 -46.33 125.70
CA LEU A 144 124.24 -45.36 124.65
C LEU A 144 124.07 -45.98 123.25
N SER A 145 124.47 -47.23 123.05
CA SER A 145 124.22 -47.98 121.82
C SER A 145 122.73 -48.25 121.60
N LYS A 146 121.98 -48.58 122.66
CA LYS A 146 120.50 -48.71 122.60
C LYS A 146 119.82 -47.37 122.37
N LEU A 147 120.31 -46.30 122.97
CA LEU A 147 119.82 -44.92 122.78
C LEU A 147 120.15 -44.43 121.35
N SER A 148 121.31 -44.79 120.81
CA SER A 148 121.71 -44.49 119.43
C SER A 148 120.88 -45.31 118.43
N GLY A 149 120.62 -46.59 118.71
CA GLY A 149 119.71 -47.42 117.92
C GLY A 149 118.26 -46.91 117.97
N MET A 150 117.76 -46.55 119.15
CA MET A 150 116.46 -45.91 119.34
C MET A 150 116.39 -44.54 118.66
N LYS A 151 117.46 -43.73 118.71
CA LYS A 151 117.57 -42.46 117.98
C LYS A 151 117.60 -42.66 116.47
N GLN A 152 118.25 -43.72 115.98
CA GLN A 152 118.27 -44.08 114.56
C GLN A 152 116.89 -44.61 114.11
N ILE A 153 116.19 -45.36 114.95
CA ILE A 153 114.80 -45.78 114.74
C ILE A 153 113.87 -44.56 114.76
N PHE A 154 114.05 -43.61 115.68
CA PHE A 154 113.29 -42.34 115.69
C PHE A 154 113.61 -41.44 114.50
N SER A 155 114.86 -41.44 114.01
CA SER A 155 115.24 -40.75 112.77
C SER A 155 114.52 -41.39 111.59
N LYS A 156 114.64 -42.72 111.43
CA LYS A 156 113.92 -43.49 110.39
C LYS A 156 112.40 -43.42 110.50
N MET A 157 111.85 -43.33 111.70
CA MET A 157 110.41 -43.15 111.92
C MET A 157 109.97 -41.73 111.58
N LYS A 158 110.80 -40.72 111.84
CA LYS A 158 110.56 -39.34 111.42
C LYS A 158 110.73 -39.15 109.91
N GLU A 159 111.71 -39.83 109.31
CA GLU A 159 111.93 -39.92 107.86
C GLU A 159 110.71 -40.60 107.21
N ALA A 160 110.34 -41.80 107.63
CA ALA A 160 109.16 -42.51 107.12
C ALA A 160 107.82 -41.80 107.44
N GLN A 161 107.73 -41.03 108.53
CA GLN A 161 106.57 -40.18 108.79
C GLN A 161 106.54 -38.96 107.85
N ALA A 162 107.68 -38.33 107.56
CA ALA A 162 107.76 -37.25 106.58
C ALA A 162 107.48 -37.76 105.15
N GLU A 163 108.00 -38.93 104.77
CA GLU A 163 107.67 -39.62 103.52
C GLU A 163 106.17 -39.98 103.45
N LEU A 164 105.55 -40.40 104.57
CA LEU A 164 104.11 -40.67 104.64
C LEU A 164 103.27 -39.38 104.58
N GLU A 165 103.76 -38.27 105.14
CA GLU A 165 103.11 -36.96 105.07
C GLU A 165 103.24 -36.36 103.65
N GLU A 166 104.38 -36.55 102.98
CA GLU A 166 104.58 -36.22 101.57
C GLU A 166 103.71 -37.08 100.66
N GLN A 167 103.68 -38.40 100.84
CA GLN A 167 102.81 -39.31 100.10
C GLN A 167 101.32 -39.00 100.32
N LYS A 168 100.92 -38.57 101.53
CA LYS A 168 99.56 -38.06 101.78
C LYS A 168 99.29 -36.75 101.07
N ALA A 169 100.25 -35.81 101.06
CA ALA A 169 100.10 -34.56 100.32
C ALA A 169 100.02 -34.77 98.79
N ILE A 170 100.77 -35.73 98.25
CA ILE A 170 100.68 -36.16 96.85
C ILE A 170 99.34 -36.87 96.60
N ALA A 171 98.91 -37.78 97.47
CA ALA A 171 97.62 -38.45 97.35
C ALA A 171 96.44 -37.47 97.40
N LEU A 172 96.49 -36.46 98.28
CA LEU A 172 95.48 -35.40 98.37
C LEU A 172 95.41 -34.57 97.09
N LYS A 173 96.56 -34.15 96.54
CA LYS A 173 96.63 -33.46 95.25
C LYS A 173 96.11 -34.33 94.10
N LEU A 174 96.43 -35.61 94.09
CA LEU A 174 95.90 -36.55 93.08
C LEU A 174 94.40 -36.79 93.25
N THR A 175 93.84 -36.77 94.47
CA THR A 175 92.37 -36.80 94.63
C THR A 175 91.72 -35.50 94.20
N GLU A 176 92.31 -34.34 94.51
CA GLU A 176 91.86 -33.01 94.07
C GLU A 176 91.86 -32.91 92.53
N GLU A 177 92.96 -33.32 91.88
CA GLU A 177 93.08 -33.39 90.41
C GLU A 177 92.09 -34.40 89.79
N ASN A 178 91.83 -35.55 90.43
CA ASN A 178 90.80 -36.50 89.96
C ASN A 178 89.38 -35.97 90.15
N GLU A 179 89.09 -35.21 91.22
CA GLU A 179 87.79 -34.57 91.43
C GLU A 179 87.58 -33.42 90.43
N ASP A 180 88.60 -32.63 90.13
CA ASP A 180 88.58 -31.60 89.07
C ASP A 180 88.39 -32.23 87.67
N ILE A 181 89.15 -33.26 87.32
CA ILE A 181 89.01 -33.98 86.04
C ILE A 181 87.62 -34.62 85.94
N LYS A 182 87.09 -35.19 87.03
CA LYS A 182 85.73 -35.73 87.08
C LYS A 182 84.67 -34.63 86.91
N GLY A 183 84.83 -33.48 87.56
CA GLY A 183 83.94 -32.33 87.40
C GLY A 183 84.00 -31.71 86.00
N GLN A 184 85.16 -31.75 85.34
CA GLN A 184 85.31 -31.37 83.93
C GLN A 184 84.65 -32.40 83.00
N ALA A 185 84.82 -33.70 83.26
CA ALA A 185 84.17 -34.76 82.50
C ALA A 185 82.64 -34.68 82.63
N GLU A 186 82.10 -34.43 83.82
CA GLU A 186 80.66 -34.26 84.09
C GLU A 186 80.08 -33.04 83.35
N LYS A 187 80.80 -31.90 83.34
CA LYS A 187 80.44 -30.73 82.53
C LYS A 187 80.45 -31.05 81.03
N LEU A 188 81.49 -31.71 80.52
CA LEU A 188 81.59 -32.09 79.12
C LEU A 188 80.54 -33.13 78.71
N THR A 189 80.09 -34.02 79.60
CA THR A 189 78.94 -34.89 79.33
C THR A 189 77.63 -34.11 79.28
N PHE A 190 77.40 -33.17 80.19
CA PHE A 190 76.20 -32.32 80.18
C PHE A 190 76.14 -31.42 78.94
N GLU A 191 77.25 -30.77 78.57
CA GLU A 191 77.36 -29.99 77.33
C GLU A 191 77.11 -30.86 76.10
N LYS A 192 77.66 -32.08 76.07
CA LYS A 192 77.45 -33.03 74.96
C LYS A 192 75.99 -33.51 74.88
N GLU A 193 75.33 -33.75 76.01
CA GLU A 193 73.92 -34.16 76.06
C GLU A 193 73.00 -33.01 75.61
N SER A 194 73.22 -31.79 76.11
CA SER A 194 72.48 -30.59 75.67
C SER A 194 72.71 -30.29 74.18
N LEU A 195 73.94 -30.42 73.67
CA LEU A 195 74.23 -30.32 72.25
C LEU A 195 73.60 -31.45 71.43
N ALA A 196 73.45 -32.66 71.98
CA ALA A 196 72.77 -33.76 71.31
C ALA A 196 71.25 -33.54 71.22
N GLU A 197 70.64 -32.98 72.27
CA GLU A 197 69.23 -32.57 72.32
C GLU A 197 68.95 -31.42 71.33
N GLN A 198 69.78 -30.38 71.29
CA GLN A 198 69.71 -29.33 70.26
C GLN A 198 69.88 -29.90 68.84
N ASN A 199 70.82 -30.84 68.64
CA ASN A 199 70.98 -31.56 67.37
C ASN A 199 69.85 -32.56 67.06
N HIS A 200 68.93 -32.83 67.99
CA HIS A 200 67.71 -33.58 67.72
C HIS A 200 66.58 -32.63 67.31
N SER A 201 66.37 -31.56 68.07
CA SER A 201 65.39 -30.50 67.77
C SER A 201 65.66 -29.88 66.38
N PHE A 202 66.89 -29.48 66.07
CA PHE A 202 67.21 -28.95 64.73
C PHE A 202 67.02 -29.97 63.59
N LYS A 203 67.06 -31.28 63.85
CA LYS A 203 66.75 -32.30 62.82
C LYS A 203 65.25 -32.46 62.61
N GLU A 204 64.47 -32.34 63.67
CA GLU A 204 63.01 -32.35 63.62
C GLU A 204 62.50 -31.11 62.88
N GLU A 205 62.99 -29.91 63.24
CA GLU A 205 62.72 -28.66 62.51
C GLU A 205 63.12 -28.74 61.02
N LEU A 206 64.27 -29.32 60.69
CA LEU A 206 64.70 -29.52 59.30
C LEU A 206 63.83 -30.56 58.56
N GLN A 207 63.33 -31.58 59.25
CA GLN A 207 62.42 -32.58 58.67
C GLN A 207 61.05 -31.96 58.36
N ASP A 208 60.50 -31.19 59.29
CA ASP A 208 59.22 -30.49 59.12
C ASP A 208 59.31 -29.40 58.04
N LEU A 209 60.39 -28.60 58.04
CA LEU A 209 60.63 -27.60 57.01
C LEU A 209 60.80 -28.24 55.62
N ASN A 210 61.46 -29.40 55.52
CA ASN A 210 61.53 -30.14 54.27
C ASN A 210 60.15 -30.69 53.85
N GLY A 211 59.35 -31.19 54.80
CA GLY A 211 57.97 -31.62 54.58
C GLY A 211 57.06 -30.48 54.09
N GLU A 212 57.23 -29.27 54.62
CA GLU A 212 56.55 -28.07 54.13
C GLU A 212 57.07 -27.67 52.73
N CYS A 213 58.38 -27.72 52.47
CA CYS A 213 58.93 -27.48 51.13
C CYS A 213 58.38 -28.46 50.08
N ASP A 214 58.24 -29.75 50.41
CA ASP A 214 57.61 -30.76 49.57
C ASP A 214 56.12 -30.48 49.35
N ARG A 215 55.40 -30.06 50.40
CA ARG A 215 53.97 -29.70 50.32
C ARG A 215 53.74 -28.46 49.46
N LEU A 216 54.53 -27.41 49.66
CA LEU A 216 54.50 -26.18 48.87
C LEU A 216 54.90 -26.46 47.41
N SER A 217 55.88 -27.33 47.17
CA SER A 217 56.25 -27.75 45.81
C SER A 217 55.09 -28.47 45.11
N LYS A 218 54.39 -29.37 45.80
CA LYS A 218 53.20 -30.06 45.28
C LYS A 218 52.08 -29.07 44.92
N THR A 219 51.64 -28.23 45.87
CA THR A 219 50.56 -27.25 45.61
C THR A 219 50.92 -26.24 44.52
N LEU A 220 52.20 -25.86 44.39
CA LEU A 220 52.69 -24.99 43.32
C LEU A 220 52.65 -25.71 41.95
N THR A 221 52.98 -27.00 41.88
CA THR A 221 52.79 -27.80 40.64
C THR A 221 51.32 -28.02 40.28
N GLU A 222 50.46 -28.23 41.26
CA GLU A 222 49.01 -28.37 41.07
C GLU A 222 48.40 -27.05 40.55
N LEU A 223 48.73 -25.92 41.18
CA LEU A 223 48.27 -24.59 40.76
C LEU A 223 48.79 -24.21 39.36
N ARG A 224 50.03 -24.56 39.02
CA ARG A 224 50.56 -24.41 37.64
C ARG A 224 49.75 -25.24 36.64
N ARG A 225 49.41 -26.48 36.97
CA ARG A 225 48.60 -27.36 36.10
C ARG A 225 47.18 -26.83 35.93
N GLU A 226 46.58 -26.29 36.99
CA GLU A 226 45.27 -25.64 36.92
C GLU A 226 45.30 -24.36 36.09
N LEU A 227 46.32 -23.52 36.23
CA LEU A 227 46.46 -22.29 35.43
C LEU A 227 46.60 -22.63 33.94
N LEU A 228 47.48 -23.57 33.59
CA LEU A 228 47.61 -24.03 32.19
C LEU A 228 46.28 -24.58 31.64
N SER A 229 45.56 -25.40 32.40
CA SER A 229 44.25 -25.92 31.99
C SER A 229 43.18 -24.83 31.84
N LYS A 230 43.25 -23.74 32.62
CA LYS A 230 42.37 -22.57 32.51
C LYS A 230 42.74 -21.71 31.31
N ASP A 231 44.03 -21.49 31.06
CA ASP A 231 44.53 -20.76 29.88
C ASP A 231 44.19 -21.50 28.58
N GLU A 232 44.31 -22.83 28.54
CA GLU A 232 43.85 -23.68 27.43
C GLU A 232 42.33 -23.52 27.20
N SER A 233 41.52 -23.63 28.26
CA SER A 233 40.07 -23.42 28.18
C SER A 233 39.70 -22.01 27.70
N TYR A 234 40.40 -20.96 28.16
CA TYR A 234 40.16 -19.59 27.72
C TYR A 234 40.60 -19.34 26.27
N LEU A 235 41.59 -20.07 25.77
CA LEU A 235 41.98 -20.02 24.36
C LEU A 235 40.93 -20.71 23.47
N GLU A 236 40.34 -21.82 23.92
CA GLU A 236 39.23 -22.49 23.23
C GLU A 236 37.96 -21.62 23.23
N ASP A 237 37.51 -21.15 24.40
CA ASP A 237 36.38 -20.20 24.55
C ASP A 237 36.56 -18.97 23.64
N LYS A 238 37.76 -18.39 23.62
CA LYS A 238 38.08 -17.24 22.77
C LYS A 238 37.95 -17.59 21.29
N TYR A 239 38.45 -18.74 20.85
CA TYR A 239 38.36 -19.18 19.46
C TYR A 239 36.91 -19.47 19.04
N GLU A 240 36.11 -20.06 19.92
CA GLU A 240 34.67 -20.23 19.70
C GLU A 240 33.96 -18.88 19.56
N LEU A 241 34.24 -17.92 20.44
CA LEU A 241 33.68 -16.57 20.41
C LEU A 241 34.11 -15.77 19.18
N GLU A 242 35.38 -15.86 18.76
CA GLU A 242 35.87 -15.22 17.53
C GLU A 242 35.19 -15.82 16.28
N ASN A 243 35.03 -17.15 16.23
CA ASN A 243 34.32 -17.86 15.17
C ASN A 243 32.81 -17.52 15.13
N ALA A 244 32.16 -17.45 16.30
CA ALA A 244 30.76 -17.03 16.43
C ALA A 244 30.57 -15.56 16.00
N ASN A 245 31.48 -14.67 16.42
CA ASN A 245 31.48 -13.26 16.02
C ASN A 245 31.69 -13.11 14.50
N ALA A 246 32.62 -13.86 13.89
CA ALA A 246 32.81 -13.86 12.44
C ALA A 246 31.54 -14.34 11.67
N LYS A 247 30.87 -15.39 12.16
CA LYS A 247 29.58 -15.86 11.61
C LYS A 247 28.48 -14.80 11.72
N LEU A 248 28.37 -14.13 12.88
CA LEU A 248 27.41 -13.04 13.11
C LEU A 248 27.72 -11.82 12.24
N GLN A 249 28.98 -11.40 12.12
CA GLN A 249 29.41 -10.31 11.24
C GLN A 249 29.07 -10.61 9.78
N LYS A 250 29.29 -11.86 9.32
CA LYS A 250 28.84 -12.27 7.99
C LYS A 250 27.32 -12.15 7.85
N LYS A 251 26.51 -12.71 8.76
CA LYS A 251 25.05 -12.62 8.63
C LYS A 251 24.54 -11.17 8.73
N VAL A 252 25.21 -10.30 9.48
CA VAL A 252 24.93 -8.84 9.50
C VAL A 252 25.31 -8.17 8.17
N HIS A 253 26.36 -8.61 7.49
CA HIS A 253 26.69 -8.14 6.13
C HIS A 253 25.65 -8.63 5.12
N ASP A 254 25.33 -9.93 5.11
CA ASP A 254 24.32 -10.54 4.24
C ASP A 254 22.94 -9.83 4.41
N LEU A 255 22.51 -9.58 5.65
CA LEU A 255 21.26 -8.84 5.95
C LEU A 255 21.32 -7.36 5.54
N LYS A 256 22.47 -6.71 5.63
CA LYS A 256 22.63 -5.32 5.15
C LYS A 256 22.53 -5.24 3.63
N GLN A 257 23.05 -6.23 2.91
CA GLN A 257 22.86 -6.33 1.47
C GLN A 257 21.38 -6.59 1.14
N GLU A 258 20.73 -7.55 1.80
CA GLU A 258 19.30 -7.84 1.61
C GLU A 258 18.41 -6.60 1.85
N VAL A 259 18.68 -5.82 2.91
CA VAL A 259 17.98 -4.54 3.18
C VAL A 259 18.28 -3.47 2.13
N ASN A 260 19.50 -3.39 1.60
CA ASN A 260 19.85 -2.47 0.52
C ASN A 260 19.11 -2.82 -0.77
N ASP A 261 19.11 -4.09 -1.15
CA ASP A 261 18.50 -4.59 -2.39
C ASP A 261 16.97 -4.44 -2.32
N LEU A 262 16.36 -4.69 -1.15
CA LEU A 262 14.95 -4.36 -0.87
C LEU A 262 14.67 -2.85 -0.89
N SER A 263 15.61 -2.00 -0.45
CA SER A 263 15.45 -0.54 -0.57
C SER A 263 15.43 -0.11 -2.04
N VAL A 264 16.37 -0.62 -2.86
CA VAL A 264 16.43 -0.32 -4.30
C VAL A 264 15.14 -0.75 -5.01
N LEU A 265 14.64 -1.97 -4.74
CA LEU A 265 13.36 -2.44 -5.26
C LEU A 265 12.19 -1.56 -4.78
N ARG A 266 12.22 -1.08 -3.54
CA ARG A 266 11.21 -0.16 -2.98
C ARG A 266 11.31 1.24 -3.60
N ASP A 267 12.51 1.71 -3.96
CA ASP A 267 12.72 2.92 -4.73
C ASP A 267 12.15 2.79 -6.15
N GLU A 268 12.48 1.70 -6.85
CA GLU A 268 11.98 1.37 -8.19
C GLU A 268 10.46 1.26 -8.25
N LEU A 269 9.83 0.49 -7.35
CA LEU A 269 8.36 0.40 -7.26
C LEU A 269 7.69 1.74 -6.91
N THR A 270 8.34 2.61 -6.12
CA THR A 270 7.83 3.97 -5.88
C THR A 270 8.05 4.95 -7.04
N LEU A 271 8.90 4.60 -8.01
CA LEU A 271 9.03 5.33 -9.28
C LEU A 271 7.98 4.84 -10.29
N GLU A 272 7.82 3.52 -10.43
CA GLU A 272 6.80 2.91 -11.30
C GLU A 272 5.38 3.33 -10.87
N GLY A 273 5.09 3.34 -9.55
CA GLY A 273 3.83 3.84 -9.02
C GLY A 273 3.55 5.33 -9.33
N LYS A 274 4.58 6.17 -9.43
CA LYS A 274 4.44 7.58 -9.85
C LYS A 274 4.19 7.72 -11.35
N ASP A 275 4.84 6.88 -12.16
CA ASP A 275 4.60 6.81 -13.60
C ASP A 275 3.19 6.31 -13.92
N TYR A 276 2.68 5.29 -13.21
CA TYR A 276 1.27 4.92 -13.29
C TYR A 276 0.32 6.02 -12.80
N GLN A 277 0.64 6.75 -11.73
CA GLN A 277 -0.18 7.89 -11.30
C GLN A 277 -0.24 8.97 -12.39
N GLY A 278 0.89 9.37 -12.98
CA GLY A 278 0.90 10.34 -14.09
C GLY A 278 0.15 9.86 -15.34
N LYS A 279 0.16 8.55 -15.62
CA LYS A 279 -0.67 7.93 -16.67
C LYS A 279 -2.16 7.96 -16.32
N ILE A 280 -2.54 7.79 -15.06
CA ILE A 280 -3.92 7.95 -14.59
C ILE A 280 -4.34 9.41 -14.72
N ASP A 281 -3.55 10.36 -14.20
CA ASP A 281 -3.86 11.79 -14.20
C ASP A 281 -4.09 12.31 -15.64
N THR A 282 -3.19 11.96 -16.57
CA THR A 282 -3.32 12.35 -17.99
C THR A 282 -4.47 11.65 -18.72
N LEU A 283 -4.85 10.43 -18.32
CA LEU A 283 -6.05 9.78 -18.84
C LEU A 283 -7.34 10.40 -18.28
N THR A 284 -7.34 10.81 -17.01
CA THR A 284 -8.45 11.53 -16.37
C THR A 284 -8.64 12.93 -16.96
N GLU A 285 -7.56 13.68 -17.19
CA GLU A 285 -7.60 14.97 -17.91
C GLU A 285 -8.17 14.79 -19.33
N ARG A 286 -7.78 13.72 -20.03
CA ARG A 286 -8.32 13.42 -21.37
C ARG A 286 -9.77 12.92 -21.35
N ILE A 287 -10.24 12.34 -20.26
CA ILE A 287 -11.66 11.97 -20.07
C ILE A 287 -12.48 13.23 -19.80
N THR A 288 -12.09 14.05 -18.83
CA THR A 288 -12.79 15.30 -18.49
C THR A 288 -12.87 16.26 -19.69
N GLY A 289 -11.78 16.44 -20.45
CA GLY A 289 -11.82 17.21 -21.70
C GLY A 289 -12.68 16.60 -22.82
N LYS A 290 -12.97 15.29 -22.76
CA LYS A 290 -13.94 14.64 -23.66
C LYS A 290 -15.38 14.73 -23.16
N ASP A 291 -15.60 14.73 -21.85
CA ASP A 291 -16.92 14.98 -21.26
C ASP A 291 -17.34 16.44 -21.50
N GLU A 292 -16.42 17.39 -21.45
CA GLU A 292 -16.63 18.80 -21.84
C GLU A 292 -16.96 18.94 -23.35
N GLU A 293 -16.24 18.21 -24.22
CA GLU A 293 -16.53 18.17 -25.66
C GLU A 293 -17.91 17.56 -25.96
N ILE A 294 -18.30 16.50 -25.23
CA ILE A 294 -19.63 15.88 -25.32
C ILE A 294 -20.71 16.86 -24.87
N ALA A 295 -20.56 17.51 -23.71
CA ALA A 295 -21.54 18.48 -23.20
C ALA A 295 -21.77 19.65 -24.19
N ASN A 296 -20.70 20.20 -24.76
CA ASN A 296 -20.78 21.24 -25.80
C ASN A 296 -21.48 20.74 -27.08
N LEU A 297 -21.27 19.48 -27.48
CA LEU A 297 -21.99 18.88 -28.61
C LEU A 297 -23.46 18.59 -28.28
N GLU A 298 -23.80 18.22 -27.04
CA GLU A 298 -25.19 18.06 -26.60
C GLU A 298 -25.95 19.39 -26.58
N ASP A 299 -25.33 20.47 -26.08
CA ASP A 299 -25.88 21.83 -26.14
C ASP A 299 -26.12 22.28 -27.59
N GLN A 300 -25.15 22.08 -28.49
CA GLN A 300 -25.31 22.36 -29.93
C GLN A 300 -26.43 21.52 -30.56
N ILE A 301 -26.59 20.25 -30.17
CA ILE A 301 -27.68 19.39 -30.62
C ILE A 301 -29.03 19.89 -30.09
N ILE A 302 -29.10 20.44 -28.88
CA ILE A 302 -30.31 21.06 -28.32
C ILE A 302 -30.67 22.34 -29.07
N GLU A 303 -29.70 23.21 -29.34
CA GLU A 303 -29.91 24.44 -30.13
C GLU A 303 -30.36 24.13 -31.57
N LEU A 304 -29.71 23.17 -32.24
CA LEU A 304 -30.11 22.73 -33.58
C LEU A 304 -31.50 22.10 -33.60
N LYS A 305 -31.87 21.26 -32.61
CA LYS A 305 -33.24 20.73 -32.48
C LYS A 305 -34.28 21.83 -32.30
N LYS A 306 -33.97 22.86 -31.50
CA LYS A 306 -34.84 24.03 -31.31
C LYS A 306 -35.00 24.82 -32.61
N ALA A 307 -33.91 25.10 -33.32
CA ALA A 307 -33.94 25.79 -34.61
C ALA A 307 -34.69 25.00 -35.70
N ILE A 308 -34.58 23.67 -35.71
CA ILE A 308 -35.36 22.79 -36.59
C ILE A 308 -36.85 22.89 -36.24
N SER A 309 -37.22 22.75 -34.96
CA SER A 309 -38.63 22.83 -34.55
C SER A 309 -39.25 24.22 -34.81
N GLU A 310 -38.49 25.29 -34.65
CA GLU A 310 -38.92 26.65 -35.04
C GLU A 310 -39.18 26.75 -36.55
N LYS A 311 -38.33 26.11 -37.38
CA LYS A 311 -38.52 26.07 -38.84
C LYS A 311 -39.65 25.14 -39.27
N GLU A 312 -39.86 24.01 -38.61
CA GLU A 312 -41.00 23.11 -38.87
C GLU A 312 -42.32 23.82 -38.57
N ASN A 313 -42.42 24.54 -37.44
CA ASN A 313 -43.58 25.37 -37.13
C ASN A 313 -43.78 26.51 -38.14
N GLU A 314 -42.71 27.18 -38.58
CA GLU A 314 -42.81 28.21 -39.62
C GLU A 314 -43.31 27.63 -40.97
N TYR A 315 -42.79 26.48 -41.40
CA TYR A 315 -43.26 25.82 -42.62
C TYR A 315 -44.69 25.32 -42.51
N GLU A 316 -45.12 24.79 -41.36
CA GLU A 316 -46.51 24.38 -41.13
C GLU A 316 -47.46 25.58 -41.12
N GLU A 317 -47.09 26.70 -40.49
CA GLU A 317 -47.84 27.96 -40.58
C GLU A 317 -47.99 28.45 -42.02
N GLN A 318 -46.92 28.38 -42.84
CA GLN A 318 -46.99 28.77 -44.25
C GLN A 318 -47.82 27.78 -45.07
N SER A 319 -47.71 26.48 -44.79
CA SER A 319 -48.52 25.42 -45.39
C SER A 319 -50.02 25.67 -45.15
N GLN A 320 -50.41 25.99 -43.92
CA GLN A 320 -51.79 26.33 -43.55
C GLN A 320 -52.26 27.64 -44.20
N LYS A 321 -51.40 28.66 -44.31
CA LYS A 321 -51.70 29.93 -45.02
C LYS A 321 -51.94 29.68 -46.52
N TYR A 322 -51.10 28.88 -47.18
CA TYR A 322 -51.31 28.53 -48.58
C TYR A 322 -52.51 27.61 -48.78
N SER A 323 -52.75 26.64 -47.90
CA SER A 323 -53.92 25.75 -47.94
C SER A 323 -55.24 26.53 -47.81
N THR A 324 -55.35 27.40 -46.80
CA THR A 324 -56.53 28.27 -46.64
C THR A 324 -56.68 29.27 -47.79
N GLN A 325 -55.58 29.79 -48.35
CA GLN A 325 -55.62 30.61 -49.56
C GLN A 325 -56.14 29.83 -50.76
N ILE A 326 -55.66 28.60 -50.98
CA ILE A 326 -56.11 27.69 -52.05
C ILE A 326 -57.61 27.43 -51.91
N SER A 327 -58.11 26.99 -50.75
CA SER A 327 -59.56 26.76 -50.58
C SER A 327 -60.40 28.04 -50.71
N SER A 328 -59.85 29.21 -50.39
CA SER A 328 -60.51 30.50 -50.68
C SER A 328 -60.54 30.88 -52.16
N LEU A 329 -59.65 30.30 -52.97
CA LEU A 329 -59.62 30.45 -54.43
C LEU A 329 -60.48 29.37 -55.10
N GLU A 330 -60.46 28.13 -54.61
CA GLU A 330 -61.36 27.05 -55.05
C GLU A 330 -62.83 27.44 -54.84
N SER A 331 -63.19 28.02 -53.69
CA SER A 331 -64.53 28.58 -53.45
C SER A 331 -64.88 29.64 -54.50
N LYS A 332 -64.00 30.62 -54.75
CA LYS A 332 -64.25 31.68 -55.75
C LYS A 332 -64.34 31.14 -57.17
N VAL A 333 -63.60 30.08 -57.50
CA VAL A 333 -63.71 29.41 -58.80
C VAL A 333 -65.06 28.70 -58.90
N ALA A 334 -65.52 28.01 -57.86
CA ALA A 334 -66.85 27.42 -57.82
C ALA A 334 -67.97 28.50 -57.92
N ASP A 335 -67.85 29.61 -57.19
CA ASP A 335 -68.78 30.75 -57.26
C ASP A 335 -68.87 31.31 -58.70
N LEU A 336 -67.71 31.49 -59.36
CA LEU A 336 -67.61 31.97 -60.74
C LEU A 336 -68.07 30.92 -61.77
N GLU A 337 -67.91 29.63 -61.50
CA GLU A 337 -68.45 28.55 -62.34
C GLU A 337 -69.97 28.42 -62.21
N GLU A 338 -70.55 28.65 -61.02
CA GLU A 338 -72.00 28.76 -60.83
C GLU A 338 -72.54 30.01 -61.53
N GLU A 339 -71.92 31.19 -61.34
CA GLU A 339 -72.31 32.43 -62.06
C GLU A 339 -72.27 32.21 -63.58
N LYS A 340 -71.17 31.64 -64.10
CA LYS A 340 -71.01 31.29 -65.51
C LYS A 340 -72.06 30.27 -65.97
N SER A 341 -72.43 29.30 -65.15
CA SER A 341 -73.47 28.31 -65.46
C SER A 341 -74.85 28.95 -65.57
N ILE A 342 -75.21 29.80 -64.59
CA ILE A 342 -76.45 30.60 -64.59
C ILE A 342 -76.49 31.52 -65.82
N LEU A 343 -75.40 32.22 -66.12
CA LEU A 343 -75.30 33.12 -67.26
C LEU A 343 -75.36 32.36 -68.60
N THR A 344 -74.75 31.18 -68.70
CA THR A 344 -74.83 30.31 -69.88
C THR A 344 -76.25 29.77 -70.08
N SER A 345 -76.93 29.38 -69.00
CA SER A 345 -78.34 28.98 -69.03
C SER A 345 -79.26 30.12 -69.48
N SER A 346 -79.03 31.34 -68.96
CA SER A 346 -79.75 32.55 -69.39
C SER A 346 -79.49 32.89 -70.87
N VAL A 347 -78.25 32.77 -71.34
CA VAL A 347 -77.91 32.95 -72.76
C VAL A 347 -78.56 31.87 -73.64
N SER A 348 -78.66 30.62 -73.18
CA SER A 348 -79.41 29.57 -73.87
C SER A 348 -80.89 29.95 -73.99
N GLN A 349 -81.54 30.30 -72.87
CA GLN A 349 -82.95 30.72 -72.86
C GLN A 349 -83.23 31.92 -73.76
N LEU A 350 -82.34 32.91 -73.80
CA LEU A 350 -82.43 34.05 -74.72
C LEU A 350 -82.22 33.62 -76.18
N THR A 351 -81.36 32.64 -76.45
CA THR A 351 -81.15 32.07 -77.78
C THR A 351 -82.36 31.25 -78.24
N ASP A 352 -82.98 30.49 -77.34
CA ASP A 352 -84.22 29.75 -77.58
C ASP A 352 -85.40 30.70 -77.85
N GLN A 353 -85.47 31.83 -77.13
CA GLN A 353 -86.44 32.91 -77.41
C GLN A 353 -86.18 33.58 -78.78
N VAL A 354 -84.92 33.85 -79.13
CA VAL A 354 -84.56 34.44 -80.43
C VAL A 354 -84.85 33.48 -81.59
N THR A 355 -84.60 32.18 -81.42
CA THR A 355 -84.92 31.17 -82.45
C THR A 355 -86.43 30.94 -82.57
N SER A 356 -87.19 30.97 -81.46
CA SER A 356 -88.66 30.98 -81.50
C SER A 356 -89.19 32.20 -82.26
N LEU A 357 -88.74 33.41 -81.91
CA LEU A 357 -89.14 34.65 -82.59
C LEU A 357 -88.72 34.68 -84.07
N SER A 358 -87.60 34.05 -84.42
CA SER A 358 -87.22 33.84 -85.83
C SER A 358 -88.10 32.81 -86.54
N GLY A 359 -88.62 31.81 -85.83
CA GLY A 359 -89.61 30.87 -86.33
C GLY A 359 -90.96 31.56 -86.59
N ASP A 360 -91.41 32.39 -85.64
CA ASP A 360 -92.61 33.21 -85.77
C ASP A 360 -92.47 34.21 -86.94
N LEU A 361 -91.28 34.82 -87.11
CA LEU A 361 -90.97 35.70 -88.24
C LEU A 361 -91.06 34.95 -89.58
N ASN A 362 -90.56 33.71 -89.65
CA ASN A 362 -90.67 32.87 -90.85
C ASN A 362 -92.15 32.50 -91.13
N GLN A 363 -92.96 32.21 -90.11
CA GLN A 363 -94.41 32.00 -90.28
C GLN A 363 -95.11 33.27 -90.78
N VAL A 364 -94.73 34.46 -90.29
CA VAL A 364 -95.24 35.74 -90.78
C VAL A 364 -94.84 35.99 -92.24
N GLU A 365 -93.63 35.59 -92.67
CA GLU A 365 -93.22 35.66 -94.08
C GLU A 365 -93.97 34.65 -94.97
N GLU A 366 -94.22 33.43 -94.48
CA GLU A 366 -95.02 32.43 -95.18
C GLU A 366 -96.49 32.85 -95.30
N LEU A 367 -97.10 33.39 -94.25
CA LEU A 367 -98.44 33.99 -94.27
C LEU A 367 -98.51 35.21 -95.21
N LYS A 368 -97.47 36.05 -95.25
CA LYS A 368 -97.34 37.17 -96.20
C LYS A 368 -97.24 36.68 -97.64
N SER A 369 -96.56 35.55 -97.88
CA SER A 369 -96.51 34.87 -99.17
C SER A 369 -97.88 34.28 -99.56
N GLU A 370 -98.60 33.64 -98.62
CA GLU A 370 -99.96 33.17 -98.87
C GLU A 370 -100.90 34.33 -99.19
N VAL A 371 -100.86 35.42 -98.41
CA VAL A 371 -101.66 36.63 -98.67
C VAL A 371 -101.35 37.21 -100.05
N HIS A 372 -100.08 37.23 -100.48
CA HIS A 372 -99.71 37.65 -101.83
C HIS A 372 -100.27 36.70 -102.91
N SER A 373 -100.26 35.38 -102.66
CA SER A 373 -100.87 34.36 -103.53
C SER A 373 -102.40 34.51 -103.62
N LYS A 374 -103.10 34.72 -102.49
CA LYS A 374 -104.54 35.04 -102.46
C LYS A 374 -104.82 36.35 -103.19
N LEU A 375 -103.98 37.37 -103.03
CA LEU A 375 -104.13 38.66 -103.73
C LEU A 375 -103.99 38.51 -105.25
N LEU A 376 -103.04 37.67 -105.71
CA LEU A 376 -102.89 37.32 -107.12
C LEU A 376 -104.10 36.51 -107.64
N GLN A 377 -104.67 35.63 -106.81
CA GLN A 377 -105.89 34.88 -107.12
C GLN A 377 -107.12 35.81 -107.20
N ILE A 378 -107.25 36.79 -106.31
CA ILE A 378 -108.25 37.87 -106.37
C ILE A 378 -108.05 38.73 -107.63
N GLY A 379 -106.80 38.98 -108.04
CA GLY A 379 -106.46 39.64 -109.30
C GLY A 379 -106.98 38.88 -110.52
N LYS A 380 -106.77 37.56 -110.57
CA LYS A 380 -107.30 36.67 -111.63
C LYS A 380 -108.83 36.68 -111.65
N LEU A 381 -109.48 36.45 -110.51
CA LEU A 381 -110.95 36.44 -110.38
C LEU A 381 -111.58 37.81 -110.74
N ARG A 382 -110.92 38.93 -110.40
CA ARG A 382 -111.33 40.26 -110.89
C ARG A 382 -111.22 40.37 -112.41
N HIS A 383 -110.16 39.85 -113.01
CA HIS A 383 -109.99 39.91 -114.46
C HIS A 383 -111.03 39.06 -115.21
N GLU A 384 -111.35 37.86 -114.69
CA GLU A 384 -112.46 37.03 -115.18
C GLU A 384 -113.81 37.74 -115.03
N ALA A 385 -114.09 38.38 -113.89
CA ALA A 385 -115.33 39.14 -113.69
C ALA A 385 -115.47 40.36 -114.62
N VAL A 386 -114.36 40.99 -115.01
CA VAL A 386 -114.35 42.05 -116.04
C VAL A 386 -114.64 41.47 -117.42
N ILE A 387 -113.98 40.37 -117.80
CA ILE A 387 -114.20 39.68 -119.09
C ILE A 387 -115.65 39.20 -119.21
N LEU A 388 -116.22 38.65 -118.13
CA LEU A 388 -117.61 38.18 -118.10
C LEU A 388 -118.63 39.33 -118.30
N ASN A 389 -118.36 40.53 -117.77
CA ASN A 389 -119.18 41.72 -118.04
C ASN A 389 -119.09 42.19 -119.50
N GLU A 390 -117.92 42.05 -120.15
CA GLU A 390 -117.77 42.35 -121.58
C GLU A 390 -118.61 41.40 -122.46
N HIS A 391 -118.61 40.10 -122.13
CA HIS A 391 -119.44 39.10 -122.81
C HIS A 391 -120.95 39.37 -122.63
N LEU A 392 -121.38 39.76 -121.43
CA LEU A 392 -122.77 40.18 -121.17
C LEU A 392 -123.16 41.41 -122.00
N THR A 393 -122.28 42.41 -122.06
CA THR A 393 -122.51 43.67 -122.81
C THR A 393 -122.62 43.41 -124.32
N LYS A 394 -121.71 42.60 -124.89
CA LYS A 394 -121.78 42.18 -126.32
C LYS A 394 -123.09 41.45 -126.64
N SER A 395 -123.55 40.59 -125.74
CA SER A 395 -124.78 39.80 -125.93
C SER A 395 -126.04 40.68 -125.93
N LEU A 396 -126.12 41.66 -125.03
CA LEU A 396 -127.23 42.61 -124.97
C LEU A 396 -127.33 43.51 -126.21
N THR A 397 -126.20 43.95 -126.77
CA THR A 397 -126.20 44.77 -128.00
C THR A 397 -126.66 44.00 -129.24
N MET A 398 -126.42 42.68 -129.31
CA MET A 398 -126.73 41.88 -130.50
C MET A 398 -128.23 41.55 -130.62
N ILE A 399 -128.93 41.39 -129.50
CA ILE A 399 -130.38 41.08 -129.46
C ILE A 399 -131.24 42.30 -129.85
N ASN A 400 -130.79 43.52 -129.52
CA ASN A 400 -131.52 44.77 -129.82
C ASN A 400 -131.48 45.20 -131.31
N GLN A 401 -130.76 44.51 -132.19
CA GLN A 401 -130.73 44.83 -133.64
C GLN A 401 -131.65 43.99 -134.51
N GLN A 402 -132.24 42.91 -133.99
CA GLN A 402 -133.11 42.00 -134.76
C GLN A 402 -134.62 42.18 -134.47
N THR A 403 -134.98 43.23 -133.73
CA THR A 403 -136.31 43.37 -133.10
C THR A 403 -136.92 44.78 -133.24
N ASN A 404 -136.93 45.37 -134.46
CA ASN A 404 -138.08 46.13 -135.02
C ASN A 404 -137.79 46.84 -136.36
N ASN A 405 -138.21 46.22 -137.48
CA ASN A 405 -138.70 46.86 -138.72
C ASN A 405 -139.14 45.73 -139.68
N SER A 406 -140.32 45.72 -140.31
CA SER A 406 -141.49 46.61 -140.25
C SER A 406 -142.76 45.82 -140.68
N ASN A 407 -143.94 46.17 -140.18
CA ASN A 407 -145.21 45.45 -140.47
C ASN A 407 -146.00 46.01 -141.67
N ASN A 408 -146.88 45.15 -142.23
CA ASN A 408 -147.98 45.41 -143.19
C ASN A 408 -147.67 45.85 -144.63
N THR A 409 -147.98 44.96 -145.58
CA THR A 409 -148.70 45.27 -146.83
C THR A 409 -149.58 44.08 -147.23
N VAL A 410 -150.76 44.32 -147.84
CA VAL A 410 -151.65 43.30 -148.41
C VAL A 410 -151.69 43.46 -149.93
N ASP A 411 -151.60 42.36 -150.68
CA ASP A 411 -151.43 42.41 -152.13
C ASP A 411 -152.66 42.88 -152.91
N ARG A 412 -152.43 43.92 -153.72
CA ARG A 412 -153.45 44.70 -154.41
C ARG A 412 -154.03 44.00 -155.65
N GLU A 413 -153.24 43.19 -156.32
CA GLU A 413 -153.60 42.55 -157.60
C GLU A 413 -154.55 41.36 -157.40
N LEU A 414 -154.37 40.61 -156.33
CA LEU A 414 -155.22 39.47 -155.97
C LEU A 414 -156.68 39.91 -155.79
N ILE A 415 -156.89 41.02 -155.08
CA ILE A 415 -158.21 41.63 -154.87
C ILE A 415 -158.81 42.11 -156.20
N SER A 416 -158.01 42.76 -157.04
CA SER A 416 -158.46 43.30 -158.33
C SER A 416 -158.97 42.23 -159.29
N ASN A 417 -158.24 41.11 -159.44
CA ASN A 417 -158.65 40.01 -160.33
C ASN A 417 -159.96 39.35 -159.90
N VAL A 418 -160.14 39.15 -158.59
CA VAL A 418 -161.34 38.50 -158.04
C VAL A 418 -162.60 39.36 -158.24
N ILE A 419 -162.50 40.69 -158.09
CA ILE A 419 -163.61 41.62 -158.35
C ILE A 419 -164.00 41.64 -159.84
N ILE A 420 -163.03 41.61 -160.75
CA ILE A 420 -163.29 41.57 -162.20
C ILE A 420 -164.01 40.27 -162.59
N SER A 421 -163.57 39.12 -162.06
CA SER A 421 -164.23 37.83 -162.28
C SER A 421 -165.70 37.84 -161.82
N PHE A 422 -165.99 38.40 -160.65
CA PHE A 422 -167.36 38.50 -160.14
C PHE A 422 -168.29 39.37 -161.01
N LEU A 423 -167.76 40.43 -161.64
CA LEU A 423 -168.50 41.32 -162.53
C LEU A 423 -168.87 40.69 -163.88
N GLN A 424 -168.07 39.74 -164.38
CA GLN A 424 -168.30 39.07 -165.67
C GLN A 424 -169.35 37.94 -165.61
N ILE A 425 -169.74 37.47 -164.42
CA ILE A 425 -170.76 36.42 -164.25
C ILE A 425 -172.18 37.00 -164.48
N PRO A 426 -172.96 36.49 -165.47
CA PRO A 426 -174.29 37.00 -165.78
C PRO A 426 -175.29 36.78 -164.64
N ARG A 427 -176.33 37.63 -164.59
CA ARG A 427 -177.34 37.60 -163.52
C ARG A 427 -178.26 36.38 -163.68
N GLY A 428 -178.09 35.38 -162.82
CA GLY A 428 -178.92 34.16 -162.77
C GLY A 428 -178.14 32.88 -162.46
N ASP A 429 -176.81 32.88 -162.62
CA ASP A 429 -175.96 31.71 -162.33
C ASP A 429 -175.74 31.53 -160.80
N THR A 430 -175.94 30.32 -160.30
CA THR A 430 -175.69 29.93 -158.90
C THR A 430 -174.23 30.09 -158.50
N LYS A 431 -173.28 29.95 -159.45
CA LYS A 431 -171.84 30.16 -159.22
C LYS A 431 -171.50 31.56 -158.72
N LYS A 432 -172.37 32.56 -158.96
CA LYS A 432 -172.19 33.91 -158.44
C LYS A 432 -172.23 33.95 -156.90
N PHE A 433 -172.95 33.02 -156.26
CA PHE A 433 -173.00 32.90 -154.81
C PHE A 433 -171.73 32.25 -154.24
N GLU A 434 -171.24 31.18 -154.87
CA GLU A 434 -169.96 30.53 -154.49
C GLU A 434 -168.77 31.49 -154.65
N ALA A 435 -168.73 32.28 -155.73
CA ALA A 435 -167.72 33.31 -155.93
C ALA A 435 -167.76 34.38 -154.81
N LEU A 436 -168.94 34.77 -154.34
CA LEU A 436 -169.11 35.71 -153.22
C LEU A 436 -168.70 35.08 -151.88
N GLN A 437 -169.01 33.80 -151.67
CA GLN A 437 -168.58 33.01 -150.50
C GLN A 437 -167.04 32.99 -150.41
N LEU A 438 -166.35 32.70 -151.53
CA LEU A 438 -164.89 32.72 -151.63
C LEU A 438 -164.29 34.11 -151.40
N ILE A 439 -164.92 35.18 -151.90
CA ILE A 439 -164.53 36.57 -151.60
C ILE A 439 -164.57 36.84 -150.09
N SER A 440 -165.65 36.45 -149.40
CA SER A 440 -165.81 36.70 -147.97
C SER A 440 -164.79 35.96 -147.09
N ALA A 441 -164.34 34.78 -147.54
CA ALA A 441 -163.28 34.02 -146.89
C ALA A 441 -161.88 34.61 -147.15
N LEU A 442 -161.60 35.02 -148.39
CA LEU A 442 -160.30 35.58 -148.78
C LEU A 442 -160.03 36.95 -148.14
N LEU A 443 -161.03 37.82 -148.06
CA LEU A 443 -160.90 39.17 -147.50
C LEU A 443 -161.26 39.24 -146.00
N GLN A 444 -161.42 38.09 -145.34
CA GLN A 444 -161.67 37.96 -143.88
C GLN A 444 -162.77 38.90 -143.36
N TRP A 445 -163.89 39.00 -144.09
CA TRP A 445 -164.98 39.92 -143.74
C TRP A 445 -165.53 39.65 -142.35
N ASP A 446 -165.69 40.69 -141.54
CA ASP A 446 -166.39 40.60 -140.25
C ASP A 446 -167.89 40.29 -140.46
N ASP A 447 -168.57 39.74 -139.46
CA ASP A 447 -169.93 39.22 -139.62
C ASP A 447 -170.95 40.31 -140.03
N GLN A 448 -170.75 41.57 -139.65
CA GLN A 448 -171.55 42.69 -140.19
C GLN A 448 -171.35 42.90 -141.70
N GLN A 449 -170.13 42.72 -142.21
CA GLN A 449 -169.81 42.89 -143.63
C GLN A 449 -170.35 41.72 -144.46
N LYS A 450 -170.29 40.50 -143.93
CA LYS A 450 -170.95 39.32 -144.52
C LYS A 450 -172.48 39.50 -144.59
N VAL A 451 -173.12 40.09 -143.58
CA VAL A 451 -174.56 40.43 -143.62
C VAL A 451 -174.86 41.44 -144.74
N ALA A 452 -174.07 42.52 -144.86
CA ALA A 452 -174.27 43.54 -145.90
C ALA A 452 -174.11 43.00 -147.33
N ALA A 453 -173.30 41.95 -147.51
CA ALA A 453 -173.16 41.22 -148.78
C ALA A 453 -174.21 40.11 -149.00
N GLY A 454 -175.08 39.83 -148.03
CA GLY A 454 -176.13 38.81 -148.11
C GLY A 454 -175.68 37.37 -147.80
N LEU A 455 -174.71 37.19 -146.88
CA LEU A 455 -173.93 35.95 -146.74
C LEU A 455 -173.91 35.24 -145.36
N SER A 456 -174.34 35.85 -144.24
CA SER A 456 -174.25 35.19 -142.90
C SER A 456 -175.19 35.74 -141.82
N LEU A 457 -175.18 35.12 -140.61
CA LEU A 457 -175.98 35.49 -139.40
C LEU A 457 -175.26 35.42 -137.98
N GLY A 458 -173.99 34.97 -137.79
CA GLY A 458 -172.89 35.42 -136.83
C GLY A 458 -172.68 35.07 -135.29
N GLY A 459 -171.40 35.11 -134.77
CA GLY A 459 -170.95 35.57 -133.38
C GLY A 459 -170.36 34.67 -132.19
N GLN A 460 -169.32 35.19 -131.44
CA GLN A 460 -169.12 35.27 -129.91
C GLN A 460 -168.11 34.43 -128.99
N ARG A 461 -167.41 35.10 -127.99
CA ARG A 461 -166.82 34.70 -126.63
C ARG A 461 -165.50 33.84 -126.49
N ALA A 462 -164.71 33.64 -125.38
CA ALA A 462 -164.49 34.03 -123.91
C ALA A 462 -162.95 33.78 -123.50
N ASN A 463 -162.27 33.75 -122.29
CA ASN A 463 -162.35 33.84 -120.77
C ASN A 463 -160.88 34.12 -120.19
N GLY A 464 -160.29 34.08 -118.94
CA GLY A 464 -160.48 33.85 -117.44
C GLY A 464 -159.20 33.17 -116.77
N GLY A 465 -158.64 33.26 -115.51
CA GLY A 465 -158.74 33.97 -114.18
C GLY A 465 -157.63 33.52 -113.11
N THR A 466 -157.40 34.18 -111.92
CA THR A 466 -156.33 33.87 -110.85
C THR A 466 -156.61 34.43 -109.39
N LYS A 467 -155.73 34.20 -108.38
CA LYS A 467 -155.27 35.19 -107.33
C LYS A 467 -156.20 35.63 -106.14
N GLY A 468 -156.35 36.95 -105.94
CA GLY A 468 -156.65 37.74 -104.70
C GLY A 468 -156.01 39.16 -104.80
N GLN A 469 -156.02 40.13 -103.87
CA GLN A 469 -156.65 40.48 -102.56
C GLN A 469 -156.31 42.02 -102.33
N LEU A 470 -156.61 42.86 -101.30
CA LEU A 470 -157.30 42.86 -99.98
C LEU A 470 -157.59 44.37 -99.61
N ALA A 471 -158.69 44.72 -98.90
CA ALA A 471 -159.01 46.02 -98.23
C ALA A 471 -159.17 47.34 -99.07
N HIS A 472 -159.98 48.36 -98.71
CA HIS A 472 -161.29 48.42 -98.00
C HIS A 472 -162.04 49.79 -98.20
N ARG A 473 -163.35 49.76 -98.50
CA ARG A 473 -164.44 50.80 -98.32
C ARG A 473 -164.48 52.18 -99.05
N GLN A 474 -165.57 52.35 -99.85
CA GLN A 474 -166.64 53.42 -99.82
C GLN A 474 -166.27 54.92 -100.00
N SER A 475 -167.20 55.85 -100.30
CA SER A 475 -168.21 56.00 -101.39
C SER A 475 -168.79 57.44 -101.34
N PHE A 476 -169.20 58.03 -102.48
CA PHE A 476 -170.08 59.24 -102.51
C PHE A 476 -170.61 59.57 -103.93
N ILE A 477 -169.77 59.46 -104.97
CA ILE A 477 -170.08 59.97 -106.33
C ILE A 477 -171.25 59.24 -107.01
N SER A 478 -171.35 57.91 -106.93
CA SER A 478 -172.47 57.17 -107.56
C SER A 478 -173.76 57.14 -106.73
N LEU A 479 -173.69 57.51 -105.45
CA LEU A 479 -174.90 57.84 -104.67
C LEU A 479 -175.51 59.17 -105.13
N TRP A 480 -174.72 60.02 -105.80
CA TRP A 480 -175.23 61.22 -106.46
C TRP A 480 -175.98 60.89 -107.76
N THR A 481 -175.55 59.88 -108.53
CA THR A 481 -176.34 59.39 -109.69
C THR A 481 -177.63 58.68 -109.27
N ASP A 482 -177.60 57.91 -108.17
CA ASP A 482 -178.78 57.23 -107.59
C ASP A 482 -179.78 58.20 -106.92
N TYR A 483 -179.44 59.49 -106.84
CA TYR A 483 -180.30 60.58 -106.35
C TYR A 483 -180.75 61.53 -107.48
N LEU A 484 -179.85 61.94 -108.37
CA LEU A 484 -180.15 62.90 -109.46
C LEU A 484 -181.35 62.50 -110.32
N GLU A 485 -181.45 61.22 -110.68
CA GLU A 485 -182.52 60.72 -111.57
C GLU A 485 -183.85 60.44 -110.83
N LYS A 486 -183.91 60.75 -109.52
CA LYS A 486 -185.10 60.52 -108.67
C LYS A 486 -185.94 61.78 -108.42
N GLU A 487 -185.46 62.96 -108.83
CA GLU A 487 -186.08 64.26 -108.50
C GLU A 487 -186.33 65.18 -109.73
N SER A 488 -185.77 64.88 -110.91
CA SER A 488 -185.93 65.72 -112.12
C SER A 488 -186.97 65.18 -113.12
N HIS A 489 -188.23 65.56 -112.92
CA HIS A 489 -189.35 65.54 -113.91
C HIS A 489 -189.96 64.16 -114.22
N THR A 490 -191.25 63.90 -113.99
CA THR A 490 -192.42 64.79 -113.68
C THR A 490 -192.76 65.80 -114.77
#